data_AF-X0VJW3-F1
#
_entry.id   AF-X0VJW3-F1
#
_cell.length_a   1.000
_cell.length_b   1.000
_cell.length_c   1.000
_cell.angle_alpha   90.00
_cell.angle_beta   90.00
_cell.angle_gamma   90.00
#
_symmetry.space_group_name_H-M   'P 1'
#
loop_
_entity.id
_entity.type
_entity.pdbx_description
1 polymer ?
#
loop_
_entity_poly.entity_id
_entity_poly.type
_entity_poly.pdbx_seq_one_letter_code
_entity_poly.pdbx_strand_id
1 'polypeptide(L)'
;MEIKILGICGSPIKDGNTEAFLRQSLKAAEATGDVKAELITLAGREIKDCRHCNWCVNKQEEGKFCAQQDDMIGIYPQILGADALLLASPVYIGRLSGYMACFTDRLRAFAFGNIYGQRLGNKVGGALAVSWGRNYGIETTLLS
;
A
#
# COMPACT_ATOMS: atom_id res chain seq x y z
N MET A 1 -19.81 12.13 6.49
CA MET A 1 -18.84 12.21 5.38
C MET A 1 -18.17 10.87 5.43
N GLU A 2 -18.44 10.04 4.44
CA GLU A 2 -17.92 8.67 4.39
C GLU A 2 -16.39 8.72 4.31
N ILE A 3 -15.70 8.13 5.30
CA ILE A 3 -14.24 7.98 5.32
C ILE A 3 -13.87 6.72 4.55
N LYS A 4 -12.97 6.83 3.58
CA LYS A 4 -12.51 5.69 2.76
C LYS A 4 -11.16 5.19 3.22
N ILE A 5 -11.10 3.94 3.67
CA ILE A 5 -9.86 3.26 4.04
C ILE A 5 -9.47 2.27 2.96
N LEU A 6 -8.24 2.36 2.46
CA LEU A 6 -7.67 1.37 1.56
C LEU A 6 -6.60 0.55 2.27
N GLY A 7 -6.87 -0.73 2.47
CA GLY A 7 -5.91 -1.69 2.98
C GLY A 7 -5.10 -2.34 1.85
N ILE A 8 -3.78 -2.39 2.00
CA ILE A 8 -2.87 -3.06 1.07
C ILE A 8 -2.20 -4.24 1.77
N CYS A 9 -2.44 -5.46 1.28
CA CYS A 9 -1.78 -6.66 1.77
C CYS A 9 -0.56 -7.01 0.92
N GLY A 10 0.63 -6.88 1.49
CA GLY A 10 1.91 -7.23 0.88
C GLY A 10 2.32 -8.69 1.04
N SER A 11 1.43 -9.59 1.45
CA SER A 11 1.73 -11.02 1.48
C SER A 11 1.73 -11.60 0.06
N PRO A 12 2.67 -12.48 -0.32
CA PRO A 12 2.56 -13.26 -1.55
C PRO A 12 1.51 -14.38 -1.44
N ILE A 13 1.06 -14.69 -0.23
CA ILE A 13 0.05 -15.71 0.05
C ILE A 13 -1.32 -15.03 0.13
N LYS A 14 -2.18 -15.33 -0.83
CA LYS A 14 -3.59 -14.93 -0.84
C LYS A 14 -4.34 -15.63 0.29
N ASP A 15 -5.25 -14.91 0.95
CA ASP A 15 -6.05 -15.42 2.08
C ASP A 15 -5.21 -15.95 3.27
N GLY A 16 -3.92 -15.56 3.34
CA GLY A 16 -3.00 -15.92 4.40
C GLY A 16 -3.14 -15.06 5.66
N ASN A 17 -2.28 -15.30 6.66
CA ASN A 17 -2.37 -14.64 7.98
C ASN A 17 -2.34 -13.10 7.94
N THR A 18 -1.48 -12.51 7.09
CA THR A 18 -1.41 -11.04 6.93
C THR A 18 -2.71 -10.48 6.36
N GLU A 19 -3.30 -11.15 5.37
CA GLU A 19 -4.55 -10.72 4.77
C GLU A 19 -5.72 -10.90 5.74
N ALA A 20 -5.74 -12.01 6.48
CA ALA A 20 -6.73 -12.25 7.53
C ALA A 20 -6.65 -11.17 8.62
N PHE A 21 -5.45 -10.79 9.07
CA PHE A 21 -5.27 -9.72 10.05
C PHE A 21 -5.76 -8.38 9.51
N LEU A 22 -5.34 -7.99 8.29
CA LEU A 22 -5.79 -6.77 7.64
C LEU A 22 -7.32 -6.73 7.49
N ARG A 23 -7.94 -7.84 7.04
CA ARG A 23 -9.39 -7.94 6.86
C ARG A 23 -10.13 -7.70 8.17
N GLN A 24 -9.65 -8.24 9.29
CA GLN A 24 -10.25 -7.97 10.59
C GLN A 24 -10.04 -6.53 11.05
N SER A 25 -8.87 -5.93 10.80
CA SER A 25 -8.62 -4.52 11.11
C SER A 25 -9.55 -3.58 10.32
N LEU A 26 -9.75 -3.84 9.03
CA LEU A 26 -10.67 -3.07 8.19
C LEU A 26 -12.12 -3.24 8.65
N LYS A 27 -12.55 -4.48 8.94
CA LYS A 27 -13.90 -4.74 9.50
C LYS A 27 -14.13 -4.02 10.84
N ALA A 28 -13.11 -3.98 11.70
CA ALA A 28 -13.18 -3.23 12.95
C ALA A 28 -13.31 -1.72 12.71
N ALA A 29 -12.63 -1.18 11.71
CA ALA A 29 -12.74 0.23 11.34
C ALA A 29 -14.14 0.58 10.80
N GLU A 30 -14.72 -0.27 9.94
CA GLU A 30 -16.09 -0.12 9.44
C GLU A 30 -17.13 -0.10 10.57
N ALA A 31 -16.87 -0.78 11.69
CA ALA A 31 -17.76 -0.78 12.85
C ALA A 31 -17.73 0.52 13.68
N THR A 32 -16.82 1.46 13.39
CA THR A 32 -16.66 2.70 14.18
C THR A 32 -17.56 3.85 13.74
N GLY A 33 -18.20 3.76 12.57
CA GLY A 33 -19.08 4.82 12.07
C GLY A 33 -19.24 4.81 10.54
N ASP A 34 -19.27 6.00 9.95
CA ASP A 34 -19.39 6.24 8.50
C ASP A 34 -18.04 5.98 7.79
N VAL A 35 -17.59 4.72 7.83
CA VAL A 35 -16.31 4.25 7.28
C VAL A 35 -16.57 3.15 6.25
N LYS A 36 -16.00 3.31 5.06
CA LYS A 36 -15.96 2.27 4.03
C LYS A 36 -14.54 1.79 3.86
N ALA A 37 -14.32 0.47 3.93
CA ALA A 37 -13.00 -0.10 3.79
C ALA A 37 -12.89 -1.05 2.59
N GLU A 38 -11.78 -0.96 1.85
CA GLU A 38 -11.47 -1.85 0.73
C GLU A 38 -10.10 -2.50 0.95
N LEU A 39 -9.96 -3.76 0.51
CA LEU A 39 -8.71 -4.52 0.62
C LEU A 39 -8.19 -4.85 -0.77
N ILE A 40 -6.94 -4.50 -1.04
CA ILE A 40 -6.18 -4.96 -2.20
C ILE A 40 -5.10 -5.93 -1.72
N THR A 41 -5.15 -7.16 -2.23
CA THR A 41 -4.05 -8.11 -2.10
C THR A 41 -3.07 -7.92 -3.25
N LEU A 42 -1.77 -7.87 -2.93
CA LEU A 42 -0.68 -7.84 -3.92
C LEU A 42 -0.30 -9.25 -4.38
N ALA A 43 -0.77 -10.30 -3.69
CA ALA A 43 -0.57 -11.69 -4.10
C ALA A 43 -1.09 -11.92 -5.53
N GLY A 44 -0.23 -12.48 -6.39
CA GLY A 44 -0.57 -12.76 -7.79
C GLY A 44 -0.63 -11.55 -8.71
N ARG A 45 -0.29 -10.34 -8.22
CA ARG A 45 -0.14 -9.15 -9.06
C ARG A 45 1.30 -8.96 -9.50
N GLU A 46 1.50 -8.49 -10.72
CA GLU A 46 2.79 -8.06 -11.23
C GLU A 46 3.02 -6.60 -10.82
N ILE A 47 3.83 -6.40 -9.77
CA ILE A 47 4.24 -5.07 -9.30
C ILE A 47 5.75 -5.01 -9.39
N LYS A 48 6.25 -4.30 -10.40
CA LYS A 48 7.69 -4.13 -10.61
C LYS A 48 8.26 -3.08 -9.67
N ASP A 49 9.56 -3.18 -9.43
CA ASP A 49 10.31 -2.21 -8.65
C ASP A 49 10.35 -0.83 -9.34
N CYS A 50 10.59 0.21 -8.56
CA CYS A 50 10.75 1.55 -9.12
C CYS A 50 12.10 1.69 -9.82
N ARG A 51 12.10 1.77 -11.15
CA ARG A 51 13.33 1.92 -11.98
C ARG A 51 14.03 3.29 -11.90
N HIS A 52 13.63 4.17 -10.98
CA HIS A 52 14.12 5.55 -10.87
C HIS A 52 14.17 6.34 -12.21
N CYS A 53 13.30 6.04 -13.16
CA CYS A 53 13.36 6.63 -14.51
C CYS A 53 12.94 8.11 -14.57
N ASN A 54 12.50 8.68 -13.44
CA ASN A 54 12.01 10.06 -13.30
C ASN A 54 10.90 10.48 -14.28
N TRP A 55 10.21 9.50 -14.89
CA TRP A 55 9.07 9.81 -15.75
C TRP A 55 7.93 10.46 -14.96
N CYS A 56 7.60 9.97 -13.77
CA CYS A 56 6.56 10.60 -12.93
C CYS A 56 6.92 12.03 -12.50
N VAL A 57 8.21 12.37 -12.44
CA VAL A 57 8.66 13.72 -12.04
C VAL A 57 8.60 14.69 -13.23
N ASN A 58 8.87 14.22 -14.45
CA ASN A 58 9.09 15.10 -15.60
C ASN A 58 7.97 15.04 -16.66
N LYS A 59 7.19 13.96 -16.69
CA LYS A 59 6.34 13.58 -17.81
C LYS A 59 5.01 12.94 -17.38
N GLN A 60 4.59 13.08 -16.12
CA GLN A 60 3.29 12.56 -15.69
C GLN A 60 2.18 13.22 -16.51
N GLU A 61 1.13 12.47 -16.79
CA GLU A 61 -0.06 12.93 -17.51
C GLU A 61 -1.28 12.69 -16.63
N GLU A 62 -2.35 13.46 -16.81
CA GLU A 62 -3.62 13.21 -16.13
C GLU A 62 -4.11 11.78 -16.45
N GLY A 63 -4.48 11.02 -15.42
CA GLY A 63 -4.83 9.61 -15.50
C GLY A 63 -3.63 8.64 -15.59
N LYS A 64 -2.39 9.12 -15.71
CA LYS A 64 -1.18 8.27 -15.81
C LYS A 64 -0.14 8.61 -14.76
N PHE A 65 -0.06 7.78 -13.72
CA PHE A 65 0.80 8.01 -12.56
C PHE A 65 2.27 7.61 -12.80
N CYS A 66 2.52 6.59 -13.63
CA CYS A 66 3.86 6.11 -13.94
C CYS A 66 3.96 5.55 -15.37
N ALA A 67 5.18 5.50 -15.92
CA ALA A 67 5.45 4.92 -17.23
C ALA A 67 5.39 3.39 -17.27
N GLN A 68 5.63 2.70 -16.16
CA GLN A 68 5.63 1.24 -16.17
C GLN A 68 4.19 0.72 -16.28
N GLN A 69 3.97 -0.21 -17.21
CA GLN A 69 2.69 -0.85 -17.48
C GLN A 69 2.61 -2.18 -16.72
N ASP A 70 2.15 -2.10 -15.48
CA ASP A 70 1.99 -3.22 -14.56
C ASP A 70 0.74 -3.00 -13.68
N ASP A 71 0.47 -3.91 -12.74
CA ASP A 71 -0.78 -3.89 -11.99
C ASP A 71 -0.93 -2.66 -11.06
N MET A 72 0.14 -1.88 -10.84
CA MET A 72 0.03 -0.60 -10.10
C MET A 72 -0.91 0.39 -10.76
N ILE A 73 -1.08 0.33 -12.09
CA ILE A 73 -1.95 1.25 -12.83
C ILE A 73 -3.37 1.24 -12.26
N GLY A 74 -3.88 0.06 -11.90
CA GLY A 74 -5.22 -0.07 -11.30
C GLY A 74 -5.27 0.36 -9.83
N ILE A 75 -4.13 0.42 -9.14
CA ILE A 75 -4.05 0.71 -7.69
C ILE A 75 -3.92 2.21 -7.43
N TYR A 76 -3.21 2.96 -8.28
CA TYR A 76 -3.01 4.40 -8.09
C TYR A 76 -4.30 5.22 -7.92
N PRO A 77 -5.36 5.05 -8.74
CA PRO A 77 -6.60 5.79 -8.56
C PRO A 77 -7.28 5.50 -7.21
N GLN A 78 -7.17 4.27 -6.72
CA GLN A 78 -7.74 3.85 -5.44
C GLN A 78 -7.01 4.53 -4.28
N ILE A 79 -5.67 4.61 -4.34
CA ILE A 79 -4.87 5.37 -3.36
C ILE A 79 -5.26 6.85 -3.38
N LEU A 80 -5.42 7.43 -4.56
CA LEU A 80 -5.77 8.84 -4.71
C LEU A 80 -7.14 9.14 -4.06
N GLY A 81 -8.11 8.24 -4.22
CA GLY A 81 -9.47 8.37 -3.70
C GLY A 81 -9.68 7.95 -2.23
N ALA A 82 -8.69 7.36 -1.56
CA ALA A 82 -8.79 6.93 -0.17
C ALA A 82 -8.40 8.04 0.82
N ASP A 83 -9.06 8.17 1.95
CA ASP A 83 -8.70 9.13 3.01
C ASP A 83 -7.63 8.56 3.96
N ALA A 84 -7.57 7.23 4.08
CA ALA A 84 -6.56 6.54 4.87
C ALA A 84 -6.00 5.31 4.16
N LEU A 85 -4.74 4.98 4.47
CA LEU A 85 -4.03 3.80 3.99
C LEU A 85 -3.64 2.91 5.17
N LEU A 86 -3.88 1.61 5.04
CA LEU A 86 -3.44 0.60 5.99
C LEU A 86 -2.56 -0.43 5.29
N LEU A 87 -1.25 -0.39 5.56
CA LEU A 87 -0.27 -1.25 4.88
C LEU A 87 0.04 -2.46 5.75
N ALA A 88 -0.29 -3.66 5.28
CA ALA A 88 -0.03 -4.90 6.01
C ALA A 88 1.06 -5.72 5.31
N SER A 89 2.15 -6.02 6.02
CA SER A 89 3.23 -6.86 5.50
C SER A 89 3.47 -8.08 6.38
N PRO A 90 3.79 -9.27 5.83
CA PRO A 90 4.47 -10.28 6.60
C PRO A 90 5.90 -9.79 6.95
N VAL A 91 6.46 -10.30 8.04
CA VAL A 91 7.85 -10.06 8.42
C VAL A 91 8.76 -11.02 7.67
N TYR A 92 9.54 -10.52 6.72
CA TYR A 92 10.50 -11.29 5.94
C TYR A 92 11.91 -10.87 6.35
N ILE A 93 12.57 -11.69 7.19
CA ILE A 93 13.92 -11.42 7.70
C ILE A 93 14.01 -10.03 8.36
N GLY A 94 13.02 -9.70 9.20
CA GLY A 94 12.98 -8.45 9.97
C GLY A 94 12.66 -7.20 9.16
N ARG A 95 12.18 -7.32 7.93
CA ARG A 95 11.74 -6.21 7.07
C ARG A 95 10.42 -6.53 6.38
N LEU A 96 9.88 -5.52 5.69
CA LEU A 96 8.75 -5.69 4.79
C LEU A 96 9.03 -6.72 3.68
N SER A 97 7.95 -7.30 3.13
CA SER A 97 8.04 -8.25 2.02
C SER A 97 8.52 -7.55 0.73
N GLY A 98 9.05 -8.32 -0.22
CA GLY A 98 9.40 -7.78 -1.54
C GLY A 98 8.21 -7.16 -2.28
N TYR A 99 7.00 -7.69 -2.07
CA TYR A 99 5.76 -7.14 -2.64
C TYR A 99 5.45 -5.75 -2.08
N MET A 100 5.52 -5.61 -0.75
CA MET A 100 5.30 -4.31 -0.10
C MET A 100 6.43 -3.32 -0.46
N ALA A 101 7.67 -3.78 -0.59
CA ALA A 101 8.79 -2.95 -1.03
C ALA A 101 8.51 -2.35 -2.41
N CYS A 102 8.18 -3.19 -3.39
CA CYS A 102 7.89 -2.75 -4.75
C CYS A 102 6.71 -1.78 -4.77
N PHE A 103 5.61 -2.09 -4.05
CA PHE A 103 4.47 -1.18 -3.92
C PHE A 103 4.88 0.20 -3.35
N THR A 104 5.59 0.23 -2.22
CA THR A 104 6.00 1.47 -1.54
C THR A 104 6.95 2.29 -2.41
N ASP A 105 7.94 1.67 -3.05
CA ASP A 105 8.87 2.36 -3.95
C ASP A 105 8.15 3.04 -5.12
N ARG A 106 7.04 2.44 -5.58
CA ARG A 106 6.20 2.93 -6.68
C ARG A 106 5.31 4.10 -6.26
N LEU A 107 5.16 4.39 -4.96
CA LEU A 107 4.52 5.61 -4.43
C LEU A 107 5.35 6.88 -4.68
N ARG A 108 6.58 6.75 -5.21
CA ARG A 108 7.36 7.88 -5.76
C ARG A 108 6.52 8.77 -6.69
N ALA A 109 5.57 8.19 -7.42
CA ALA A 109 4.63 8.92 -8.28
C ALA A 109 3.76 9.94 -7.53
N PHE A 110 3.47 9.70 -6.25
CA PHE A 110 2.76 10.64 -5.39
C PHE A 110 3.68 11.50 -4.54
N ALA A 111 4.87 11.02 -4.19
CA ALA A 111 5.80 11.83 -3.39
C ALA A 111 6.43 12.96 -4.22
N PHE A 112 6.80 12.68 -5.48
CA PHE A 112 7.58 13.59 -6.32
C PHE A 112 6.97 13.81 -7.72
N GLY A 113 5.76 13.33 -7.98
CA GLY A 113 5.12 13.52 -9.27
C GLY A 113 4.90 15.00 -9.62
N ASN A 114 5.00 15.39 -10.88
CA ASN A 114 4.70 16.77 -11.28
C ASN A 114 3.19 17.08 -11.33
N ILE A 115 2.31 16.08 -11.48
CA ILE A 115 0.85 16.26 -11.44
C ILE A 115 0.28 15.78 -10.10
N TYR A 116 0.64 14.57 -9.70
CA TYR A 116 0.13 13.91 -8.49
C TYR A 116 1.08 14.03 -7.30
N GLY A 117 2.06 14.94 -7.36
CA GLY A 117 2.96 15.23 -6.25
C GLY A 117 2.20 15.66 -4.99
N GLN A 118 2.70 15.22 -3.84
CA GLN A 118 2.16 15.48 -2.51
C GLN A 118 0.70 15.01 -2.32
N ARG A 119 0.15 14.16 -3.21
CA ARG A 119 -1.23 13.66 -3.10
C ARG A 119 -1.45 12.64 -1.99
N LEU A 120 -0.38 12.17 -1.34
CA LEU A 120 -0.49 11.44 -0.06
C LEU A 120 -0.65 12.38 1.14
N GLY A 121 -0.47 13.69 0.95
CA GLY A 121 -0.63 14.69 2.01
C GLY A 121 -2.03 14.65 2.62
N ASN A 122 -2.08 14.82 3.94
CA ASN A 122 -3.29 14.79 4.79
C ASN A 122 -4.03 13.44 4.84
N LYS A 123 -3.54 12.38 4.18
CA LYS A 123 -4.08 11.03 4.37
C LYS A 123 -3.55 10.42 5.67
N VAL A 124 -4.41 9.70 6.38
CA VAL A 124 -3.98 8.96 7.59
C VAL A 124 -3.29 7.66 7.17
N GLY A 125 -2.14 7.36 7.77
CA GLY A 125 -1.39 6.13 7.49
C GLY A 125 -1.32 5.22 8.70
N GLY A 126 -1.52 3.91 8.50
CA GLY A 126 -1.28 2.87 9.48
C GLY A 126 -0.49 1.72 8.87
N ALA A 127 0.25 0.99 9.69
CA ALA A 127 1.00 -0.19 9.27
C ALA A 127 0.74 -1.38 10.20
N LEU A 128 0.66 -2.57 9.62
CA LEU A 128 0.45 -3.84 10.31
C LEU A 128 1.56 -4.82 9.90
N ALA A 129 2.06 -5.57 10.87
CA ALA A 129 3.07 -6.60 10.62
C ALA A 129 2.62 -7.94 11.22
N VAL A 130 2.85 -9.03 10.48
CA VAL A 130 2.60 -10.39 10.95
C VAL A 130 3.89 -11.19 10.86
N SER A 131 4.37 -11.67 12.01
CA SER A 131 5.56 -12.53 12.11
C SER A 131 5.18 -13.94 12.56
N TRP A 132 6.13 -14.86 12.40
CA TRP A 132 5.99 -16.22 12.93
C TRP A 132 6.13 -16.30 14.46
N GLY A 133 6.92 -15.39 15.05
CA GLY A 133 7.17 -15.34 16.49
C GLY A 133 7.16 -13.91 17.05
N ARG A 134 6.93 -13.78 18.36
CA ARG A 134 6.71 -12.48 19.04
C ARG A 134 7.85 -11.48 18.83
N ASN A 135 9.10 -11.92 18.89
CA ASN A 135 10.29 -11.06 18.81
C ASN A 135 11.04 -11.21 17.47
N TYR A 136 10.33 -11.55 16.39
CA TYR A 136 10.94 -11.91 15.10
C TYR A 136 10.93 -10.75 14.11
N GLY A 137 11.17 -9.52 14.60
CA GLY A 137 11.32 -8.33 13.75
C GLY A 137 10.01 -7.65 13.32
N ILE A 138 8.95 -7.74 14.13
CA ILE A 138 7.70 -6.98 13.91
C ILE A 138 8.01 -5.48 13.87
N GLU A 139 8.70 -4.97 14.89
CA GLU A 139 9.03 -3.55 15.01
C GLU A 139 9.91 -3.07 13.86
N THR A 140 10.96 -3.81 13.52
CA THR A 140 11.86 -3.45 12.40
C THR A 140 11.15 -3.48 11.05
N THR A 141 10.17 -4.36 10.87
CA THR A 141 9.35 -4.40 9.66
C THR A 141 8.46 -3.17 9.51
N LEU A 142 7.97 -2.63 10.63
CA LEU A 142 7.16 -1.41 10.62
C LEU A 142 8.00 -0.14 10.42
N LEU A 143 9.33 -0.22 10.60
CA LEU A 143 10.29 0.87 10.38
C LEU A 143 10.96 0.83 9.01
N SER A 144 10.88 -0.28 8.28
CA SER A 144 11.56 -0.51 7.01
C SER A 144 10.83 0.00 5.79
#